data_AF-A0A1Q5SRI2-F1
#
_entry.id   AF-A0A1Q5SRI2-F1
#
_cell.length_a   1.000
_cell.length_b   1.000
_cell.length_c   1.000
_cell.angle_alpha   90.00
_cell.angle_beta   90.00
_cell.angle_gamma   90.00
#
_symmetry.space_group_name_H-M   'P 1'
#
loop_
_entity.id
_entity.type
_entity.pdbx_description
1 polymer ?
#
loop_
_entity_poly.entity_id
_entity_poly.type
_entity_poly.pdbx_seq_one_letter_code
_entity_poly.pdbx_strand_id
1 'polypeptide(L)'
;MCGSDDDSNVLYGFTAVDSSASDLLKAACRPSSPHSIRVSETPIPSTPLAQRINQYAQAHLAAPTYNHSLRVYHYGMANKQYRCPD
;
A
#
# COMPACT_ATOMS: atom_id res chain seq x y z
N MET A 1 -9.42 -2.14 -29.23
CA MET A 1 -9.65 -1.25 -28.07
C MET A 1 -8.31 -1.10 -27.37
N CYS A 2 -7.44 -0.22 -27.86
CA CYS A 2 -6.17 0.08 -27.18
C CYS A 2 -6.47 1.07 -26.06
N GLY A 3 -6.52 0.58 -24.82
CA GLY A 3 -6.37 1.44 -23.65
C GLY A 3 -4.90 1.85 -23.59
N SER A 4 -4.65 3.13 -23.40
CA SER A 4 -3.32 3.72 -23.31
C SER A 4 -2.47 2.95 -22.28
N ASP A 5 -1.38 2.32 -22.72
CA ASP A 5 -0.51 1.47 -21.87
C ASP A 5 0.06 2.20 -20.63
N ASP A 6 0.03 3.53 -20.65
CA ASP A 6 0.60 4.43 -19.64
C ASP A 6 -0.10 4.36 -18.26
N ASP A 7 -1.42 4.14 -18.22
CA ASP A 7 -2.19 4.12 -16.96
C ASP A 7 -1.91 2.86 -16.12
N SER A 8 -1.54 1.76 -16.78
CA SER A 8 -1.30 0.47 -16.14
C SER A 8 0.03 0.41 -15.39
N ASN A 9 1.08 1.04 -15.92
CA ASN A 9 2.42 1.01 -15.33
C ASN A 9 2.43 1.75 -13.99
N VAL A 10 1.75 2.90 -13.91
CA VAL A 10 1.61 3.67 -12.67
C VAL A 10 0.80 2.88 -11.64
N LEU A 11 -0.31 2.26 -12.05
CA LEU A 11 -1.17 1.48 -11.16
C LEU A 11 -0.43 0.33 -10.44
N TYR A 12 0.48 -0.35 -11.14
CA TYR A 12 1.24 -1.49 -10.60
C TYR A 12 2.59 -1.10 -9.99
N GLY A 13 2.89 0.20 -9.88
CA GLY A 13 4.11 0.69 -9.23
C GLY A 13 5.38 0.57 -10.09
N PHE A 14 5.25 0.56 -11.41
CA PHE A 14 6.38 0.60 -12.35
C PHE A 14 6.90 2.03 -12.61
N THR A 15 6.75 2.92 -11.63
CA THR A 15 7.34 4.27 -11.63
C THR A 15 8.60 4.26 -10.76
N ALA A 16 9.73 4.71 -11.31
CA ALA A 16 11.00 4.75 -10.57
C ALA A 16 10.92 5.73 -9.39
N VAL A 17 11.40 5.30 -8.23
CA VAL A 17 11.48 6.12 -6.99
C VAL A 17 12.82 5.87 -6.29
N ASP A 18 13.26 6.84 -5.49
CA ASP A 18 14.48 6.69 -4.68
C ASP A 18 14.31 5.54 -3.67
N SER A 19 15.30 4.64 -3.65
CA SER A 19 15.34 3.54 -2.67
C SER A 19 15.66 4.02 -1.26
N SER A 20 16.33 5.18 -1.14
CA SER A 20 16.60 5.85 0.14
C SER A 20 15.31 6.48 0.65
N ALA A 21 14.75 5.92 1.74
CA ALA A 21 13.57 6.49 2.37
C ALA A 21 13.79 7.95 2.78
N SER A 22 14.99 8.31 3.25
CA SER A 22 15.28 9.69 3.63
C SER A 22 15.23 10.66 2.46
N ASP A 23 15.64 10.23 1.27
CA ASP A 23 15.66 11.11 0.09
C ASP A 23 14.28 11.15 -0.59
N LEU A 24 13.63 9.99 -0.71
CA LEU A 24 12.23 9.87 -1.17
C LEU A 24 11.29 10.77 -0.37
N LEU A 25 11.41 10.76 0.96
CA LEU A 25 10.52 11.50 1.86
C LEU A 25 10.81 13.00 1.93
N LYS A 26 11.98 13.45 1.47
CA LYS A 26 12.28 14.89 1.31
C LYS A 26 11.76 15.42 -0.02
N ALA A 27 11.84 14.62 -1.07
CA ALA A 27 11.62 15.05 -2.45
C ALA A 27 10.16 14.91 -2.91
N ALA A 28 9.52 13.77 -2.63
CA ALA A 28 8.24 13.40 -3.23
C ALA A 28 7.05 13.45 -2.25
N CYS A 29 7.33 13.45 -0.93
CA CYS A 29 6.29 13.28 0.06
C CYS A 29 6.08 14.56 0.88
N ARG A 30 4.86 15.08 0.90
CA ARG A 30 4.53 16.33 1.62
C ARG A 30 4.79 16.13 3.12
N PRO A 31 5.44 17.08 3.80
CA PRO A 31 5.50 17.06 5.26
C PRO A 31 4.09 17.31 5.80
N SER A 32 3.41 16.24 6.22
CA SER A 32 2.16 16.34 6.96
C SER A 32 2.45 16.19 8.45
N SER A 33 1.69 16.91 9.28
CA SER A 33 1.55 16.54 10.69
C SER A 33 1.06 15.09 10.77
N PRO A 34 1.49 14.30 11.77
CA PRO A 34 1.01 12.93 11.94
C PRO A 34 -0.52 12.91 12.00
N HIS A 35 -1.13 12.19 11.07
CA HIS A 35 -2.58 12.06 10.97
C HIS A 35 -3.01 10.67 11.46
N SER A 36 -3.95 10.63 12.39
CA SER A 36 -4.51 9.38 12.88
C SER A 36 -5.52 8.85 11.86
N ILE A 37 -5.36 7.60 11.44
CA ILE A 37 -6.23 6.93 10.47
C ILE A 37 -6.80 5.70 11.14
N ARG A 38 -8.10 5.47 10.99
CA ARG A 38 -8.76 4.28 11.51
C ARG A 38 -8.54 3.11 10.55
N VAL A 39 -8.43 1.90 11.08
CA VAL A 39 -8.31 0.68 10.24
C VAL A 39 -9.50 0.53 9.28
N SER A 40 -10.69 0.98 9.69
CA SER A 40 -11.89 1.01 8.85
C SER A 40 -11.76 1.89 7.60
N GLU A 41 -10.84 2.87 7.60
CA GLU A 41 -10.59 3.76 6.45
C GLU A 41 -9.64 3.14 5.43
N THR A 42 -9.01 2.00 5.75
CA THR A 42 -8.11 1.25 4.86
C THR A 42 -8.60 -0.18 4.71
N PRO A 43 -9.79 -0.39 4.10
CA PRO A 43 -10.38 -1.71 3.99
C PRO A 43 -9.49 -2.66 3.18
N ILE A 44 -9.52 -3.95 3.54
CA ILE A 44 -8.89 -5.00 2.75
C ILE A 44 -9.70 -5.16 1.45
N PRO A 45 -9.06 -5.28 0.28
CA PRO A 45 -9.78 -5.43 -0.98
C PRO A 45 -10.61 -6.72 -0.99
N SER A 46 -11.84 -6.64 -1.50
CA SER A 46 -12.79 -7.75 -1.56
C SER A 46 -12.79 -8.49 -2.91
N THR A 47 -11.78 -8.25 -3.76
CA THR A 47 -11.67 -8.95 -5.04
C THR A 47 -11.41 -10.45 -4.83
N PRO A 48 -11.83 -11.33 -5.76
CA PRO A 48 -11.61 -12.77 -5.61
C PRO A 48 -10.14 -13.15 -5.39
N LEU A 49 -9.23 -12.45 -6.06
CA LEU A 49 -7.79 -12.66 -5.91
C LEU A 49 -7.30 -12.27 -4.51
N ALA A 50 -7.69 -11.09 -4.01
CA ALA A 50 -7.29 -10.62 -2.68
C ALA A 50 -7.83 -11.54 -1.59
N GLN A 51 -9.08 -12.01 -1.72
CA GLN A 51 -9.67 -12.97 -0.80
C GLN A 51 -8.90 -14.30 -0.78
N ARG A 52 -8.58 -14.85 -1.95
CA ARG A 52 -7.80 -16.09 -2.07
C ARG A 52 -6.43 -15.97 -1.41
N ILE A 53 -5.72 -14.85 -1.62
CA ILE A 53 -4.40 -14.61 -1.02
C ILE A 53 -4.51 -14.44 0.50
N ASN A 54 -5.50 -13.67 0.98
CA ASN A 54 -5.69 -13.47 2.41
C ASN A 54 -6.04 -14.78 3.13
N GLN A 55 -6.91 -15.62 2.55
CA GLN A 55 -7.22 -16.96 3.07
C GLN A 55 -5.98 -17.85 3.10
N TYR A 56 -5.18 -17.85 2.03
CA TYR A 56 -3.92 -18.59 2.00
C TYR A 56 -2.96 -18.13 3.11
N ALA A 57 -2.78 -16.82 3.27
CA ALA A 57 -1.91 -16.25 4.31
C ALA A 57 -2.40 -16.61 5.72
N GLN A 58 -3.70 -16.50 6.00
CA GLN A 58 -4.29 -16.90 7.28
C GLN A 58 -4.07 -18.38 7.61
N ALA A 59 -4.14 -19.26 6.61
CA ALA A 59 -3.98 -20.70 6.80
C ALA A 59 -2.52 -21.13 7.02
N HIS A 60 -1.55 -20.35 6.52
CA HIS A 60 -0.13 -20.77 6.49
C HIS A 60 0.79 -19.94 7.38
N LEU A 61 0.38 -18.75 7.81
CA LEU A 61 1.19 -17.90 8.68
C LEU A 61 0.77 -18.04 10.15
N ALA A 62 1.75 -18.00 11.04
CA ALA A 62 1.47 -17.81 12.46
C ALA A 62 0.73 -16.47 12.67
N ALA A 63 -0.22 -16.45 13.60
CA ALA A 63 -1.02 -15.26 13.93
C ALA A 63 -0.22 -13.96 14.08
N PRO A 64 0.93 -13.90 14.79
CA PRO A 64 1.71 -12.65 14.88
C PRO A 64 2.23 -12.17 13.52
N THR A 65 2.63 -13.08 12.62
CA THR A 65 3.13 -12.77 11.28
C THR A 65 2.01 -12.33 10.35
N TYR A 66 0.85 -12.99 10.42
CA TYR A 66 -0.35 -12.55 9.71
C TYR A 66 -0.75 -11.12 10.13
N ASN A 67 -0.82 -10.88 11.45
CA ASN A 67 -1.17 -9.57 11.99
C ASN A 67 -0.10 -8.50 11.66
N HIS A 68 1.18 -8.87 11.60
CA HIS A 68 2.24 -7.97 11.14
C HIS A 68 2.02 -7.57 9.67
N SER A 69 1.69 -8.54 8.81
CA SER A 69 1.43 -8.30 7.39
C SER A 69 0.25 -7.34 7.18
N LEU A 70 -0.83 -7.50 7.98
CA LEU A 70 -1.93 -6.55 8.00
C LEU A 70 -1.50 -5.14 8.43
N ARG A 71 -0.68 -5.01 9.48
CA ARG A 71 -0.15 -3.70 9.90
C ARG A 71 0.66 -3.03 8.78
N VAL A 72 1.51 -3.79 8.08
CA VAL A 72 2.29 -3.27 6.94
C VAL A 72 1.37 -2.78 5.81
N TYR A 73 0.31 -3.52 5.48
CA TYR A 73 -0.69 -3.07 4.49
C TYR A 73 -1.33 -1.74 4.90
N HIS A 74 -1.84 -1.64 6.14
CA HIS A 74 -2.49 -0.41 6.62
C HIS A 74 -1.52 0.78 6.68
N TYR A 75 -0.26 0.57 7.08
CA TYR A 75 0.76 1.63 7.04
C TYR A 75 1.09 2.05 5.61
N GLY A 76 1.16 1.12 4.67
CA GLY A 76 1.36 1.42 3.25
C GLY A 76 0.25 2.30 2.69
N MET A 77 -1.00 1.94 2.94
CA MET A 77 -2.18 2.71 2.53
C MET A 77 -2.19 4.12 3.14
N ALA A 78 -1.90 4.22 4.44
CA ALA A 78 -1.78 5.49 5.14
C ALA A 78 -0.67 6.38 4.55
N ASN A 79 0.52 5.81 4.34
CA ASN A 79 1.63 6.56 3.76
C ASN A 79 1.33 7.04 2.34
N LYS A 80 0.70 6.20 1.51
CA LYS A 80 0.24 6.60 0.18
C LYS A 80 -0.72 7.78 0.26
N GLN A 81 -1.75 7.70 1.11
CA GLN A 81 -2.78 8.73 1.18
C GLN A 81 -2.26 10.09 1.69
N TYR A 82 -1.37 10.10 2.69
CA TYR A 82 -1.01 11.33 3.40
C TYR A 82 0.38 11.85 3.12
N ARG A 83 1.30 10.96 2.77
CA ARG A 83 2.70 11.33 2.58
C ARG A 83 3.00 11.45 1.10
N CYS A 84 2.58 10.51 0.26
CA CYS A 84 2.97 10.46 -1.15
C CYS A 84 1.73 10.29 -2.05
N PRO A 85 0.91 11.36 -2.21
CA PRO A 85 -0.43 11.28 -2.80
C PRO A 85 -0.51 11.21 -4.34
N ASP A 86 0.62 11.07 -5.04
CA ASP A 86 0.69 10.99 -6.51
C ASP A 86 1.05 9.58 -6.99
#